data_AF-A0A970ZW39-F1
#
_entry.id   AF-A0A970ZW39-F1
#
_cell.length_a   1.000
_cell.length_b   1.000
_cell.length_c   1.000
_cell.angle_alpha   90.00
_cell.angle_beta   90.00
_cell.angle_gamma   90.00
#
_symmetry.space_group_name_H-M   'P 1'
#
loop_
_entity.id
_entity.type
_entity.pdbx_description
1 polymer ?
#
loop_
_entity_poly.entity_id
_entity_poly.type
_entity_poly.pdbx_seq_one_letter_code
_entity_poly.pdbx_strand_id
1 'polypeptide(L)'
;MMPNVRLLLCVALVLLSPFVSSEEQEVPAELQKLRVLFEAEIQRVTEVPKRRYAEALERLQTTYTRNGELAKALKVKEEIQSLNEAEAAESKRTGNDRVLYGSEWLWGSGGTLTLERNGDALHTAWSVPGSWKKMRDGTVTIQRPGSDPPMVLEFSDETLTNGTVTSHVGAKTSLRRVIK
;
A
#
# COMPACT_ATOMS: atom_id res chain seq x y z
N MET A 1 18.20 67.36 -8.81
CA MET A 1 18.89 66.25 -9.50
C MET A 1 18.86 65.05 -8.57
N MET A 2 18.24 63.93 -9.01
CA MET A 2 18.38 62.61 -8.34
C MET A 2 19.79 62.06 -8.62
N PRO A 3 20.34 61.09 -7.85
CA PRO A 3 19.87 59.69 -7.86
C PRO A 3 19.73 59.09 -6.44
N ASN A 4 18.65 58.37 -6.10
CA ASN A 4 18.44 56.94 -6.32
C ASN A 4 19.61 56.01 -5.93
N VAL A 5 19.58 55.49 -4.70
CA VAL A 5 20.20 54.19 -4.36
C VAL A 5 19.20 53.41 -3.52
N ARG A 6 18.67 52.34 -4.12
CA ARG A 6 17.86 51.31 -3.45
C ARG A 6 18.80 50.51 -2.55
N LEU A 7 18.56 50.52 -1.24
CA LEU A 7 19.17 49.57 -0.31
C LEU A 7 18.07 48.75 0.35
N LEU A 8 18.13 47.44 0.13
CA LEU A 8 17.38 46.42 0.85
C LEU A 8 17.55 46.62 2.36
N LEU A 9 16.46 46.55 3.12
CA LEU A 9 16.53 46.16 4.52
C LEU A 9 15.26 45.43 4.96
N CYS A 10 15.49 44.28 5.55
CA CYS A 10 14.54 43.33 6.13
C CYS A 10 13.56 43.98 7.10
N VAL A 11 12.26 43.67 6.96
CA VAL A 11 11.34 43.64 8.11
C VAL A 11 10.57 42.33 8.07
N ALA A 12 10.99 41.45 8.95
CA ALA A 12 10.31 40.21 9.30
C ALA A 12 8.89 40.51 9.78
N LEU A 13 7.90 39.85 9.18
CA LEU A 13 6.54 39.78 9.71
C LEU A 13 6.09 38.31 9.76
N VAL A 14 6.36 37.69 10.91
CA VAL A 14 5.45 36.82 11.65
C VAL A 14 4.65 35.80 10.82
N LEU A 15 5.26 34.64 10.57
CA LEU A 15 4.55 33.38 10.34
C LEU A 15 4.35 32.70 11.71
N LEU A 16 3.29 33.10 12.41
CA LEU A 16 2.80 32.43 13.61
C LEU A 16 1.70 31.44 13.22
N SER A 17 1.77 30.25 13.82
CA SER A 17 0.79 29.15 13.91
C SER A 17 1.00 27.97 12.94
N PRO A 18 0.76 26.75 13.41
CA PRO A 18 1.52 26.08 14.44
C PRO A 18 2.18 24.82 13.86
N PHE A 19 3.32 24.45 14.43
CA PHE A 19 3.77 23.06 14.38
C PHE A 19 2.65 22.20 14.97
N VAL A 20 1.89 21.54 14.10
CA VAL A 20 1.28 20.26 14.46
C VAL A 20 2.46 19.35 14.70
N SER A 21 2.91 19.29 15.96
CA SER A 21 3.66 18.15 16.45
C SER A 21 2.76 16.94 16.23
N SER A 22 2.98 16.26 15.11
CA SER A 22 2.50 14.90 14.95
C SER A 22 3.30 14.10 15.97
N GLU A 23 2.75 13.91 17.17
CA GLU A 23 3.15 12.82 18.06
C GLU A 23 3.05 11.55 17.20
N GLU A 24 4.21 11.10 16.72
CA GLU A 24 4.38 9.88 15.96
C GLU A 24 4.21 8.72 16.95
N GLN A 25 2.95 8.43 17.25
CA GLN A 25 2.54 7.39 18.16
C GLN A 25 2.89 6.05 17.51
N GLU A 26 4.03 5.50 17.91
CA GLU A 26 4.53 4.19 17.53
C GLU A 26 3.42 3.16 17.72
N VAL A 27 2.88 2.65 16.61
CA VAL A 27 1.72 1.76 16.64
C VAL A 27 2.14 0.46 17.34
N PRO A 28 1.52 0.07 18.46
CA PRO A 28 1.92 -1.12 19.19
C PRO A 28 1.81 -2.38 18.32
N ALA A 29 2.82 -3.25 18.35
CA ALA A 29 2.85 -4.50 17.58
C ALA A 29 1.61 -5.38 17.80
N GLU A 30 1.00 -5.32 18.99
CA GLU A 30 -0.26 -6.02 19.31
C GLU A 30 -1.45 -5.48 18.51
N LEU A 31 -1.51 -4.17 18.28
CA LEU A 31 -2.55 -3.56 17.46
C LEU A 31 -2.45 -4.04 16.01
N GLN A 32 -1.23 -4.22 15.51
CA GLN A 32 -1.00 -4.69 14.15
C GLN A 32 -1.42 -6.16 13.97
N LYS A 33 -1.11 -7.03 14.94
CA LYS A 33 -1.62 -8.41 14.99
C LYS A 33 -3.15 -8.43 15.00
N LEU A 34 -3.77 -7.56 15.80
CA LEU A 34 -5.23 -7.49 15.90
C LEU A 34 -5.87 -7.07 14.56
N ARG A 35 -5.24 -6.16 13.82
CA ARG A 35 -5.70 -5.77 12.47
C ARG A 35 -5.68 -6.94 11.49
N VAL A 36 -4.59 -7.72 11.47
CA VAL A 36 -4.47 -8.90 10.59
C VAL A 36 -5.57 -9.93 10.90
N LEU A 37 -5.84 -10.18 12.18
CA LEU A 37 -6.91 -11.09 12.60
C LEU A 37 -8.29 -10.57 12.19
N PHE A 38 -8.53 -9.27 12.37
CA PHE A 38 -9.78 -8.63 11.99
C PHE A 38 -10.03 -8.71 10.48
N GLU A 39 -9.03 -8.39 9.65
CA GLU A 39 -9.14 -8.48 8.19
C GLU A 39 -9.43 -9.91 7.72
N ALA A 40 -8.76 -10.92 8.30
CA ALA A 40 -8.98 -12.32 7.99
C ALA A 40 -10.42 -12.77 8.33
N GLU A 41 -10.97 -12.32 9.45
CA GLU A 41 -12.34 -12.66 9.85
C GLU A 41 -13.38 -11.98 8.94
N ILE A 42 -13.17 -10.72 8.56
CA ILE A 42 -14.05 -10.04 7.59
C ILE A 42 -14.08 -10.78 6.26
N GLN A 43 -12.93 -11.22 5.74
CA GLN A 43 -12.87 -12.04 4.52
C GLN A 43 -13.68 -13.33 4.69
N ARG A 44 -13.45 -14.07 5.79
CA ARG A 44 -14.14 -15.33 6.05
C ARG A 44 -15.67 -15.17 6.14
N VAL A 45 -16.14 -14.10 6.79
CA VAL A 45 -17.56 -13.83 6.97
C VAL A 45 -18.22 -13.37 5.67
N THR A 46 -17.49 -12.67 4.80
CA THR A 46 -18.03 -12.11 3.54
C THR A 46 -17.98 -13.07 2.36
N GLU A 47 -17.11 -14.08 2.37
CA GLU A 47 -16.99 -15.13 1.35
C GLU A 47 -18.33 -15.81 1.02
N VAL A 48 -19.03 -16.34 2.03
CA VAL A 48 -20.27 -17.10 1.81
C VAL A 48 -21.40 -16.22 1.24
N PRO A 49 -21.67 -15.02 1.78
CA PRO A 49 -22.59 -14.07 1.17
C PRO A 49 -22.23 -13.68 -0.27
N LYS A 50 -20.95 -13.37 -0.56
CA LYS A 50 -20.48 -13.01 -1.92
C LYS A 50 -20.79 -14.13 -2.90
N ARG A 51 -20.46 -15.39 -2.57
CA ARG A 51 -20.75 -16.55 -3.42
C ARG A 51 -22.24 -16.72 -3.70
N ARG A 52 -23.08 -16.62 -2.66
CA ARG A 52 -24.54 -16.71 -2.82
C ARG A 52 -25.10 -15.63 -3.72
N TYR A 53 -24.54 -14.42 -3.65
CA TYR A 53 -24.91 -13.31 -4.52
C TYR A 53 -24.54 -13.59 -5.98
N ALA A 54 -23.32 -14.05 -6.25
CA ALA A 54 -22.88 -14.45 -7.59
C ALA A 54 -23.80 -15.54 -8.19
N GLU A 55 -24.09 -16.60 -7.44
CA GLU A 55 -25.02 -17.65 -7.87
C GLU A 55 -26.43 -17.11 -8.18
N ALA A 56 -26.91 -16.15 -7.39
CA ALA A 56 -28.21 -15.53 -7.61
C ALA A 56 -28.23 -14.68 -8.89
N LEU A 57 -27.16 -13.94 -9.17
CA LEU A 57 -27.02 -13.17 -10.41
C LEU A 57 -26.99 -14.08 -11.64
N GLU A 58 -26.25 -15.19 -11.62
CA GLU A 58 -26.23 -16.16 -12.74
C GLU A 58 -27.62 -16.75 -13.02
N ARG A 59 -28.36 -17.11 -11.97
CA ARG A 59 -29.75 -17.59 -12.10
C ARG A 59 -30.68 -16.51 -12.67
N LEU A 60 -30.49 -15.27 -12.24
CA LEU A 60 -31.29 -14.14 -12.71
C LEU A 60 -31.02 -13.82 -14.18
N GLN A 61 -29.74 -13.85 -14.61
CA GLN A 61 -29.35 -13.69 -16.00
C GLN A 61 -29.97 -14.78 -16.88
N THR A 62 -29.92 -16.03 -16.43
CA THR A 62 -30.52 -17.17 -17.13
C THR A 62 -32.04 -17.00 -17.28
N THR A 63 -32.71 -16.57 -16.21
CA THR A 63 -34.16 -16.30 -16.22
C THR A 63 -34.53 -15.22 -17.23
N TYR A 64 -33.87 -14.06 -17.19
CA TYR A 64 -34.16 -12.98 -18.14
C TYR A 64 -33.82 -13.34 -19.59
N THR A 65 -32.77 -14.13 -19.81
CA THR A 65 -32.42 -14.62 -21.15
C THR A 65 -33.50 -15.56 -21.68
N ARG A 66 -33.99 -16.49 -20.86
CA ARG A 66 -35.08 -17.41 -21.22
C ARG A 66 -36.41 -16.70 -21.49
N ASN A 67 -36.68 -15.61 -20.77
CA ASN A 67 -37.89 -14.82 -20.95
C ASN A 67 -37.82 -13.81 -22.12
N GLY A 68 -36.69 -13.72 -22.84
CA GLY A 68 -36.49 -12.74 -23.90
C GLY A 68 -36.30 -11.30 -23.41
N GLU A 69 -36.08 -11.11 -22.11
CA GLU A 69 -35.90 -9.80 -21.45
C GLU A 69 -34.44 -9.33 -21.55
N LEU A 70 -33.95 -9.15 -22.78
CA LEU A 70 -32.53 -8.91 -23.09
C LEU A 70 -31.95 -7.68 -22.36
N ALA A 71 -32.72 -6.59 -22.25
CA ALA A 71 -32.27 -5.39 -21.54
C ALA A 71 -31.96 -5.67 -20.05
N LYS A 72 -32.79 -6.50 -19.39
CA LYS A 72 -32.56 -6.88 -17.99
C LYS A 72 -31.41 -7.87 -17.87
N ALA A 73 -31.29 -8.82 -18.80
CA ALA A 73 -30.17 -9.76 -18.84
C ALA A 73 -28.82 -9.05 -19.00
N LEU A 74 -28.75 -7.98 -19.81
CA LEU A 74 -27.56 -7.16 -19.95
C LEU A 74 -27.20 -6.41 -18.66
N LYS A 75 -28.18 -5.86 -17.95
CA LYS A 75 -27.93 -5.25 -16.63
C LYS A 75 -27.38 -6.22 -15.60
N VAL A 76 -27.90 -7.45 -15.57
CA VAL A 76 -27.33 -8.49 -14.70
C VAL A 76 -25.92 -8.88 -15.15
N LYS A 77 -25.66 -8.91 -16.46
CA LYS A 77 -24.31 -9.17 -16.99
C LYS A 77 -23.30 -8.11 -16.57
N GLU A 78 -23.68 -6.83 -16.60
CA GLU A 78 -22.85 -5.72 -16.11
C GLU A 78 -22.48 -5.89 -14.63
N GLU A 79 -23.43 -6.34 -13.80
CA GLU A 79 -23.18 -6.59 -12.37
C GLU A 79 -22.26 -7.81 -12.14
N ILE A 80 -22.42 -8.89 -12.91
CA ILE A 80 -21.50 -10.04 -12.84
C ILE A 80 -20.10 -9.61 -13.26
N GLN A 81 -19.99 -8.78 -14.30
CA GLN A 81 -18.72 -8.25 -14.77
C GLN A 81 -18.02 -7.41 -13.69
N SER A 82 -18.75 -6.49 -13.05
CA SER A 82 -18.19 -5.65 -11.98
C SER A 82 -17.75 -6.48 -10.77
N LEU A 83 -18.51 -7.53 -10.42
CA LEU A 83 -18.15 -8.45 -9.34
C LEU A 83 -16.85 -9.21 -9.67
N ASN A 84 -16.72 -9.73 -10.89
CA ASN A 84 -15.51 -10.43 -11.34
C ASN A 84 -14.28 -9.50 -11.37
N GLU A 85 -14.45 -8.25 -11.80
CA GLU A 85 -13.38 -7.25 -11.79
C GLU A 85 -12.94 -6.89 -10.36
N ALA A 86 -13.90 -6.78 -9.43
CA ALA A 86 -13.61 -6.57 -8.01
C ALA A 86 -12.86 -7.77 -7.40
N GLU A 87 -13.28 -9.00 -7.69
CA GLU A 87 -12.60 -10.22 -7.22
C GLU A 87 -11.20 -10.37 -7.82
N ALA A 88 -11.02 -10.04 -9.10
CA ALA A 88 -9.71 -10.03 -9.74
C ALA A 88 -8.80 -8.97 -9.13
N ALA A 89 -9.32 -7.77 -8.82
CA ALA A 89 -8.57 -6.74 -8.13
C ALA A 89 -8.20 -7.14 -6.70
N GLU A 90 -9.12 -7.77 -5.96
CA GLU A 90 -8.88 -8.28 -4.60
C GLU A 90 -7.87 -9.42 -4.58
N SER A 91 -7.93 -10.32 -5.56
CA SER A 91 -6.98 -11.41 -5.76
C SER A 91 -5.59 -10.89 -6.14
N LYS A 92 -5.50 -9.89 -7.03
CA LYS A 92 -4.23 -9.22 -7.35
C LYS A 92 -3.64 -8.51 -6.13
N ARG A 93 -4.46 -7.82 -5.33
CA ARG A 93 -4.02 -7.17 -4.08
C ARG A 93 -3.46 -8.21 -3.10
N THR A 94 -4.21 -9.28 -2.85
CA THR A 94 -3.81 -10.34 -1.91
C THR A 94 -2.59 -11.12 -2.41
N GLY A 95 -2.48 -11.36 -3.72
CA GLY A 95 -1.31 -11.94 -4.36
C GLY A 95 -0.08 -11.07 -4.18
N ASN A 96 -0.20 -9.77 -4.47
CA ASN A 96 0.89 -8.80 -4.29
C ASN A 96 1.28 -8.68 -2.81
N ASP A 97 0.32 -8.76 -1.88
CA ASP A 97 0.62 -8.74 -0.45
C ASP A 97 1.39 -9.98 -0.02
N ARG A 98 1.01 -11.18 -0.50
CA ARG A 98 1.78 -12.43 -0.26
C ARG A 98 3.16 -12.43 -0.88
N VAL A 99 3.36 -11.70 -1.98
CA VAL A 99 4.70 -11.51 -2.57
C VAL A 99 5.48 -10.47 -1.76
N LEU A 100 4.80 -9.45 -1.23
CA LEU A 100 5.41 -8.38 -0.47
C LEU A 100 5.85 -8.79 0.95
N TYR A 101 5.14 -9.70 1.63
CA TYR A 101 5.65 -10.28 2.87
C TYR A 101 6.17 -11.70 2.65
N GLY A 102 7.38 -12.00 3.15
CA GLY A 102 8.01 -13.31 2.99
C GLY A 102 8.91 -13.48 1.76
N SER A 103 9.07 -12.45 0.93
CA SER A 103 10.16 -12.38 -0.05
C SER A 103 11.37 -11.65 0.54
N GLU A 104 12.54 -11.89 -0.06
CA GLU A 104 13.80 -11.24 0.25
C GLU A 104 14.20 -10.32 -0.91
N TRP A 105 14.69 -9.13 -0.62
CA TRP A 105 15.19 -8.17 -1.62
C TRP A 105 16.61 -7.75 -1.32
N LEU A 106 17.48 -7.80 -2.32
CA LEU A 106 18.80 -7.17 -2.30
C LEU A 106 18.63 -5.65 -2.35
N TRP A 107 19.22 -4.98 -1.37
CA TRP A 107 19.26 -3.52 -1.28
C TRP A 107 20.51 -3.02 -2.02
N GLY A 108 20.35 -2.06 -2.93
CA GLY A 108 21.43 -1.59 -3.80
C GLY A 108 22.61 -0.93 -3.07
N SER A 109 22.43 -0.46 -1.84
CA SER A 109 23.51 0.01 -0.95
C SER A 109 24.15 -1.11 -0.12
N GLY A 110 23.71 -2.35 -0.31
CA GLY A 110 24.18 -3.54 0.40
C GLY A 110 23.16 -4.07 1.41
N GLY A 111 23.17 -5.39 1.57
CA GLY A 111 22.30 -6.13 2.49
C GLY A 111 21.03 -6.67 1.84
N THR A 112 20.27 -7.41 2.64
CA THR A 112 18.99 -8.02 2.23
C THR A 112 17.90 -7.52 3.15
N LEU A 113 16.81 -7.07 2.55
CA LEU A 113 15.56 -6.67 3.20
C LEU A 113 14.55 -7.82 3.14
N THR A 114 13.90 -8.10 4.26
CA THR A 114 12.74 -8.96 4.36
C THR A 114 11.62 -8.19 5.04
N LEU A 115 10.44 -8.20 4.44
CA LEU A 115 9.25 -7.60 5.04
C LEU A 115 8.38 -8.73 5.60
N GLU A 116 8.06 -8.64 6.88
CA GLU A 116 7.22 -9.62 7.56
C GLU A 116 5.77 -9.16 7.64
N ARG A 117 4.83 -10.10 7.65
CA ARG A 117 3.39 -9.80 7.70
C ARG A 117 2.98 -9.02 8.97
N ASN A 118 3.72 -9.18 10.06
CA ASN A 118 3.49 -8.48 11.32
C ASN A 118 3.84 -6.98 11.26
N GLY A 119 4.43 -6.49 10.17
CA GLY A 119 4.89 -5.11 10.02
C GLY A 119 6.38 -4.91 10.31
N ASP A 120 7.11 -5.97 10.62
CA ASP A 120 8.55 -5.89 10.88
C ASP A 120 9.34 -5.87 9.57
N ALA A 121 10.32 -4.98 9.50
CA ALA A 121 11.27 -4.89 8.39
C ALA A 121 12.65 -5.36 8.89
N LEU A 122 13.10 -6.51 8.39
CA LEU A 122 14.40 -7.07 8.72
C LEU A 122 15.40 -6.70 7.65
N HIS A 123 16.55 -6.18 8.06
CA HIS A 123 17.65 -5.91 7.15
C HIS A 123 18.95 -6.45 7.72
N THR A 124 19.78 -7.08 6.89
CA THR A 124 21.04 -7.71 7.36
C THR A 124 22.04 -6.71 7.95
N ALA A 125 21.93 -5.42 7.63
CA ALA A 125 22.75 -4.36 8.22
C ALA A 125 22.13 -3.70 9.46
N TRP A 126 20.96 -4.14 9.92
CA TRP A 126 20.28 -3.59 11.10
C TRP A 126 20.39 -4.57 12.26
N SER A 127 20.70 -4.06 13.46
CA SER A 127 20.80 -4.86 14.68
C SER A 127 19.45 -5.17 15.31
N VAL A 128 18.40 -4.43 14.93
CA VAL A 128 17.02 -4.53 15.42
C VAL A 128 16.08 -4.47 14.22
N PRO A 129 14.89 -5.09 14.26
CA PRO A 129 13.87 -4.90 13.24
C PRO A 129 13.42 -3.44 13.13
N GLY A 130 13.28 -2.94 11.90
CA GLY A 130 12.54 -1.72 11.61
C GLY A 130 11.05 -2.01 11.48
N SER A 131 10.26 -1.02 11.08
CA SER A 131 8.85 -1.22 10.75
C SER A 131 8.54 -0.86 9.30
N TRP A 132 7.49 -1.44 8.73
CA TRP A 132 7.03 -1.10 7.39
C TRP A 132 5.51 -1.04 7.31
N LYS A 133 5.05 -0.33 6.29
CA LYS A 133 3.64 -0.17 5.99
C LYS A 133 3.40 0.02 4.51
N LYS A 134 2.39 -0.66 3.97
CA LYS A 134 1.89 -0.40 2.63
C LYS A 134 0.93 0.79 2.65
N MET A 135 1.13 1.73 1.75
CA MET A 135 0.31 2.91 1.57
C MET A 135 -0.80 2.66 0.56
N ARG A 136 -1.83 3.52 0.56
CA ARG A 136 -3.00 3.37 -0.34
C ARG A 136 -2.65 3.51 -1.82
N ASP A 137 -1.58 4.24 -2.13
CA ASP A 137 -1.04 4.45 -3.48
C ASP A 137 -0.20 3.26 -3.98
N GLY A 138 0.00 2.22 -3.16
CA GLY A 138 0.79 1.05 -3.49
C GLY A 138 2.26 1.17 -3.12
N THR A 139 2.73 2.34 -2.67
CA THR A 139 4.09 2.50 -2.14
C THR A 139 4.24 1.81 -0.79
N VAL A 140 5.48 1.49 -0.41
CA VAL A 140 5.79 0.88 0.88
C VAL A 140 6.69 1.82 1.66
N THR A 141 6.25 2.27 2.82
CA THR A 141 7.09 3.05 3.74
C THR A 141 7.83 2.12 4.67
N ILE A 142 9.11 2.39 4.87
CA ILE A 142 9.99 1.65 5.78
C ILE A 142 10.61 2.63 6.76
N GLN A 143 10.45 2.35 8.02
CA GLN A 143 11.07 3.04 9.13
C GLN A 143 12.24 2.19 9.63
N ARG A 144 13.46 2.72 9.49
CA ARG A 144 14.66 2.07 10.01
C ARG A 144 14.64 2.11 11.55
N PRO A 145 15.28 1.15 12.25
CA PRO A 145 15.50 1.27 13.69
C PRO A 145 16.23 2.57 14.04
N GLY A 146 15.76 3.26 15.07
CA GLY A 146 16.22 4.59 15.44
C GLY A 146 15.31 5.70 14.91
N SER A 147 15.63 6.95 15.24
CA SER A 147 14.85 8.15 14.85
C SER A 147 15.15 8.65 13.43
N ASP A 148 15.60 7.76 12.52
CA ASP A 148 15.85 8.12 11.13
C ASP A 148 14.51 8.36 10.41
N PRO A 149 14.35 9.38 9.57
CA PRO A 149 13.09 9.56 8.84
C PRO A 149 12.82 8.39 7.87
N PRO A 150 11.53 8.05 7.62
CA PRO A 150 11.16 6.88 6.84
C PRO A 150 11.61 6.98 5.38
N MET A 151 11.85 5.81 4.80
CA MET A 151 12.20 5.60 3.39
C MET A 151 10.98 5.08 2.63
N VAL A 152 10.91 5.36 1.34
CA VAL A 152 9.83 4.92 0.46
C VAL A 152 10.34 3.92 -0.55
N LEU A 153 9.65 2.79 -0.67
CA LEU A 153 9.87 1.75 -1.65
C LEU A 153 8.79 1.86 -2.73
N GLU A 154 9.26 1.95 -3.96
CA GLU A 154 8.43 1.94 -5.16
C GLU A 154 8.84 0.76 -6.04
N PHE A 155 7.92 -0.16 -6.27
CA PHE A 155 8.15 -1.29 -7.17
C PHE A 155 7.85 -0.88 -8.61
N SER A 156 8.75 -1.25 -9.53
CA SER A 156 8.63 -0.89 -10.94
C SER A 156 7.72 -1.84 -11.72
N ASP A 157 7.34 -2.96 -11.12
CA ASP A 157 6.53 -4.00 -11.75
C ASP A 157 5.52 -4.60 -10.75
N GLU A 158 4.40 -5.12 -11.27
CA GLU A 158 3.36 -5.78 -10.45
C GLU A 158 3.89 -7.06 -9.78
N THR A 159 4.98 -7.63 -10.29
CA THR A 159 5.58 -8.85 -9.74
C THR A 159 6.49 -8.57 -8.54
N LEU A 160 6.69 -7.30 -8.17
CA LEU A 160 7.57 -6.84 -7.09
C LEU A 160 9.02 -7.37 -7.21
N THR A 161 9.48 -7.55 -8.45
CA THR A 161 10.81 -8.11 -8.74
C THR A 161 11.88 -7.02 -8.66
N ASN A 162 11.59 -5.83 -9.17
CA ASN A 162 12.49 -4.69 -9.09
C ASN A 162 11.79 -3.47 -8.49
N GLY A 163 12.56 -2.58 -7.89
CA GLY A 163 12.07 -1.36 -7.31
C GLY A 163 13.18 -0.36 -7.00
N THR A 164 12.77 0.76 -6.43
CA THR A 164 13.64 1.83 -5.96
C THR A 164 13.32 2.13 -4.51
N VAL A 165 14.36 2.30 -3.70
CA VAL A 165 14.27 2.85 -2.34
C VAL A 165 14.68 4.31 -2.40
N THR A 166 13.82 5.21 -1.91
CA THR A 166 14.08 6.64 -1.81
C THR A 166 14.11 7.05 -0.34
N SER A 167 15.21 7.67 0.08
CA SER A 167 15.37 8.24 1.43
C SER A 167 14.70 9.61 1.57
N HIS A 168 14.54 10.08 2.80
CA HIS A 168 13.98 11.40 3.10
C HIS A 168 14.78 12.57 2.52
N VAL A 169 16.09 12.40 2.28
CA VAL A 169 16.94 13.40 1.60
C VAL A 169 16.92 13.26 0.07
N GLY A 170 16.07 12.39 -0.48
CA GLY A 170 15.96 12.15 -1.92
C GLY A 170 17.04 11.26 -2.51
N ALA A 171 17.95 10.71 -1.70
CA ALA A 171 18.91 9.71 -2.20
C ALA A 171 18.17 8.42 -2.59
N LYS A 172 18.52 7.85 -3.74
CA LYS A 172 17.87 6.67 -4.32
C LYS A 172 18.84 5.51 -4.44
N THR A 173 18.32 4.30 -4.23
CA THR A 173 19.05 3.05 -4.49
C THR A 173 18.11 1.98 -5.00
N SER A 174 18.65 0.94 -5.62
CA SER A 174 17.84 -0.12 -6.23
C SER A 174 17.35 -1.14 -5.19
N LEU A 175 16.24 -1.79 -5.51
CA LEU A 175 15.72 -2.95 -4.80
C LEU A 175 15.52 -4.08 -5.82
N ARG A 176 16.05 -5.27 -5.53
CA ARG A 176 15.91 -6.43 -6.43
C ARG A 176 15.56 -7.68 -5.66
N ARG A 177 14.46 -8.35 -6.02
CA ARG A 177 14.03 -9.57 -5.35
C ARG A 177 15.04 -10.70 -5.55
N VAL A 178 15.32 -11.43 -4.48
CA VAL A 178 16.07 -12.69 -4.52
C VAL A 178 15.13 -13.77 -5.04
N ILE A 179 15.43 -14.34 -6.20
CA ILE A 179 14.71 -15.48 -6.76
C ILE A 179 15.50 -16.73 -6.35
N LYS A 180 14.91 -17.56 -5.49
CA LYS A 180 15.46 -18.86 -5.09
C LYS A 180 15.01 -19.95 -6.05
#